data_AF-A0A955MU68-F1
#
_entry.id   AF-A0A955MU68-F1
#
_cell.length_a   1.000
_cell.length_b   1.000
_cell.length_c   1.000
_cell.angle_alpha   90.00
_cell.angle_beta   90.00
_cell.angle_gamma   90.00
#
_symmetry.space_group_name_H-M   'P 1'
#
loop_
_entity.id
_entity.type
_entity.pdbx_description
1 polymer ?
#
loop_
_entity_poly.entity_id
_entity_poly.type
_entity_poly.pdbx_seq_one_letter_code
_entity_poly.pdbx_strand_id
1 'polypeptide(L)' 'LPNLCALNFLVRNALGGGGSKSLRLDAQGKTYAQALLKLPVAITGELGEEVKERWGDDLPEGMTPA' A
#
# COMPACT_ATOMS: atom_id res chain seq x y z
N LEU A 1 -4.55 11.99 -13.29
CA LEU A 1 -3.53 12.99 -12.91
C LEU A 1 -2.16 12.42 -13.32
N PRO A 2 -1.43 13.04 -14.26
CA PRO A 2 -0.06 12.62 -14.56
C PRO A 2 0.85 12.89 -13.34
N ASN A 3 1.93 12.11 -13.20
CA ASN A 3 3.02 12.33 -12.22
C ASN A 3 2.68 12.17 -10.73
N LEU A 4 1.61 11.46 -10.36
CA LEU A 4 1.32 11.19 -8.95
C LEU A 4 2.19 10.06 -8.36
N CYS A 5 2.94 9.33 -9.19
CA CYS A 5 3.66 8.10 -8.80
C CYS A 5 2.76 7.13 -8.01
N ALA A 6 1.49 7.02 -8.43
CA ALA A 6 0.47 6.24 -7.75
C ALA A 6 0.04 5.02 -8.56
N LEU A 7 -0.37 3.98 -7.86
CA LEU A 7 -0.94 2.77 -8.43
C LEU A 7 -2.45 2.74 -8.15
N ASN A 8 -3.24 2.29 -9.13
CA ASN A 8 -4.67 2.11 -8.98
C ASN A 8 -5.00 0.61 -8.83
N PHE A 9 -5.42 0.21 -7.64
CA PHE A 9 -5.75 -1.18 -7.33
C PHE A 9 -7.26 -1.42 -7.37
N LEU A 10 -7.68 -2.43 -8.14
CA LEU A 10 -9.06 -2.92 -8.11
C LEU A 10 -9.17 -4.13 -7.17
N VAL A 11 -9.76 -3.92 -5.99
CA VAL A 11 -9.95 -4.97 -4.98
C VAL A 11 -11.30 -5.68 -5.20
N ARG A 12 -11.25 -6.95 -5.61
CA ARG A 12 -12.45 -7.76 -5.85
C ARG A 12 -13.15 -8.08 -4.53
N ASN A 13 -14.48 -8.09 -4.55
CA ASN A 13 -15.34 -8.45 -3.40
C ASN A 13 -15.14 -7.58 -2.14
N ALA A 14 -14.50 -6.41 -2.23
CA ALA A 14 -14.24 -5.54 -1.07
C ALA A 14 -15.51 -5.16 -0.30
N LEU A 15 -16.63 -4.97 -1.01
CA LEU A 15 -17.93 -4.56 -0.46
C LEU A 15 -18.88 -5.74 -0.17
N GLY A 16 -18.46 -7.00 -0.29
CA GLY A 16 -19.28 -8.15 0.11
C GLY A 16 -20.72 -8.20 -0.45
N GLY A 17 -20.96 -7.68 -1.66
CA GLY A 17 -22.30 -7.55 -2.25
C GLY A 17 -22.80 -6.12 -2.49
N GLY A 18 -21.97 -5.11 -2.22
CA GLY A 18 -22.23 -3.70 -2.52
C GLY A 18 -22.43 -2.86 -1.27
N GLY A 19 -22.41 -1.53 -1.41
CA GLY A 19 -22.44 -0.61 -0.26
C GLY A 19 -23.62 -0.83 0.69
N SER A 20 -24.79 -1.20 0.17
CA SER A 20 -26.00 -1.45 0.98
C SER A 20 -26.02 -2.79 1.71
N LYS A 21 -25.18 -3.75 1.29
CA LYS A 21 -25.09 -5.10 1.90
C LYS A 21 -23.80 -5.32 2.68
N SER A 22 -22.81 -4.45 2.47
CA SER A 22 -21.55 -4.47 3.19
C SER A 22 -21.76 -4.09 4.66
N LEU A 23 -21.38 -4.96 5.59
CA LEU A 23 -21.22 -4.60 7.02
C LEU A 23 -20.03 -3.65 7.25
N ARG A 24 -19.15 -3.51 6.26
CA ARG A 24 -18.05 -2.55 6.33
C ARG A 24 -18.59 -1.17 5.97
N LEU A 25 -18.63 -0.28 6.96
CA LEU A 25 -18.89 1.17 6.86
C LEU A 25 -17.74 1.91 6.16
N ASP A 26 -17.25 1.37 5.05
CA ASP A 26 -16.18 1.95 4.26
C ASP A 26 -16.54 1.92 2.77
N ALA A 27 -17.63 2.61 2.43
CA ALA A 27 -18.12 2.71 1.05
C ALA A 27 -17.10 3.33 0.08
N GLN A 28 -16.05 3.98 0.60
CA GLN A 28 -15.01 4.66 -0.17
C GLN A 28 -13.64 3.95 -0.13
N GLY A 29 -13.51 2.82 0.58
CA GLY A 29 -12.28 2.03 0.62
C GLY A 29 -11.12 2.63 1.43
N LYS A 30 -11.38 3.62 2.30
CA LYS A 30 -10.38 4.32 3.12
C LYS A 30 -9.73 3.42 4.17
N THR A 31 -10.46 2.48 4.73
CA THR A 31 -9.96 1.51 5.71
C THR A 31 -9.00 0.53 5.04
N TYR A 32 -9.34 0.04 3.84
CA TYR A 32 -8.43 -0.81 3.07
C TYR A 32 -7.18 -0.06 2.60
N ALA A 33 -7.31 1.21 2.20
CA ALA A 33 -6.16 2.04 1.86
C ALA A 33 -5.20 2.20 3.05
N GLN A 34 -5.73 2.44 4.26
CA GLN A 34 -4.92 2.51 5.48
C GLN A 34 -4.25 1.18 5.82
N ALA A 35 -4.92 0.05 5.62
CA ALA A 35 -4.32 -1.26 5.79
C ALA A 35 -3.20 -1.52 4.76
N LEU A 36 -3.41 -1.15 3.49
CA LEU A 36 -2.41 -1.27 2.42
C LEU A 36 -1.15 -0.46 2.74
N LEU A 37 -1.28 0.75 3.28
CA LEU A 37 -0.14 1.59 3.66
C LEU A 37 0.73 0.98 4.78
N LYS A 38 0.18 0.04 5.55
CA LYS A 38 0.91 -0.65 6.63
C LYS A 38 1.48 -2.00 6.22
N LEU A 39 1.23 -2.45 4.98
CA LEU A 39 1.76 -3.73 4.53
C LEU A 39 3.28 -3.62 4.36
N PRO A 40 4.05 -4.56 4.95
CA PRO A 40 5.48 -4.59 4.74
C PRO A 40 5.77 -4.92 3.28
N VAL A 41 6.74 -4.21 2.70
CA VAL A 41 7.20 -4.44 1.34
C VAL A 41 8.65 -4.88 1.42
N ALA A 42 8.92 -6.10 0.96
CA ALA A 42 10.29 -6.59 0.82
C ALA A 42 10.95 -5.88 -0.36
N ILE A 43 12.10 -5.26 -0.11
CA ILE A 43 12.89 -4.58 -1.15
C ILE A 43 14.18 -5.36 -1.33
N THR A 44 14.46 -5.80 -2.56
CA THR A 44 15.59 -6.67 -2.90
C THR A 44 16.28 -6.24 -4.20
N GLY A 45 17.52 -6.71 -4.41
CA GLY A 45 18.27 -6.45 -5.63
C GLY A 45 18.75 -4.99 -5.72
N GLU A 46 18.92 -4.48 -6.94
CA GLU A 46 19.44 -3.13 -7.20
C GLU A 46 18.63 -2.04 -6.48
N LEU A 47 17.30 -2.14 -6.49
CA LEU A 47 16.43 -1.20 -5.80
C LEU A 47 16.67 -1.19 -4.28
N GLY A 48 16.98 -2.34 -3.67
CA GLY A 48 17.27 -2.40 -2.25
C GLY A 48 18.53 -1.63 -1.87
N GLU A 49 19.55 -1.71 -2.72
CA GLU A 49 20.81 -0.98 -2.53
C GLU A 49 20.62 0.53 -2.76
N GLU A 50 19.88 0.94 -3.81
CA GLU A 50 19.54 2.34 -4.05
C GLU A 50 18.77 2.98 -2.88
N VAL A 51 17.81 2.23 -2.32
CA VAL A 51 17.00 2.66 -1.17
C VAL A 51 17.87 2.84 0.07
N LYS A 52 18.80 1.91 0.35
CA LYS A 52 19.76 2.02 1.45
C LYS A 52 20.71 3.20 1.26
N GLU A 53 21.23 3.41 0.06
CA GLU A 53 22.12 4.54 -0.23
C GLU A 53 21.39 5.88 -0.03
N ARG A 54 20.12 5.95 -0.46
CA ARG A 54 19.34 7.18 -0.41
C ARG A 54 18.81 7.53 0.99
N TRP A 55 18.40 6.53 1.77
CA TRP A 55 17.71 6.75 3.05
C TRP A 55 18.46 6.22 4.28
N GLY A 56 19.52 5.42 4.11
CA GLY A 56 20.35 4.93 5.23
C GLY A 56 19.55 4.25 6.33
N ASP A 57 19.73 4.70 7.57
CA ASP A 57 19.01 4.21 8.76
C ASP A 57 17.59 4.81 8.88
N ASP A 58 17.25 5.85 8.12
CA ASP A 58 15.93 6.52 8.11
C ASP A 58 14.91 5.82 7.19
N LEU A 59 15.00 4.49 7.07
CA LEU A 59 14.07 3.69 6.28
C LEU A 59 12.64 3.80 6.84
N PRO A 60 11.63 4.09 5.99
CA PRO A 60 10.24 4.12 6.44
C PRO A 60 9.82 2.80 7.06
N GLU A 61 9.05 2.89 8.16
CA GLU A 61 8.55 1.73 8.88
C GLU A 61 7.76 0.79 7.93
N GLY A 62 8.15 -0.48 7.89
CA GLY A 62 7.56 -1.48 6.98
C GLY A 62 8.32 -1.72 5.67
N MET A 63 9.35 -0.92 5.34
CA MET A 63 10.31 -1.25 4.29
C MET A 63 11.45 -2.07 4.87
N THR A 64 11.33 -3.39 4.83
CA THR A 64 12.36 -4.29 5.35
C THR A 64 13.24 -4.75 4.19
N PRO A 65 14.57 -4.52 4.24
CA PRO A 65 15.49 -5.23 3.36
C PRO A 65 15.32 -6.73 3.60
N ALA A 66 15.16 -7.52 2.53
CA ALA A 66 15.14 -8.97 2.66
C ALA A 66 16.53 -9.54 2.91
#